data_AF-A0A7J9KIH6-F1
#
_entry.id   AF-A0A7J9KIH6-F1
#
_cell.length_a   1.000
_cell.length_b   1.000
_cell.length_c   1.000
_cell.angle_alpha   90.00
_cell.angle_beta   90.00
_cell.angle_gamma   90.00
#
_symmetry.space_group_name_H-M   'P 1'
#
loop_
_entity.id
_entity.type
_entity.pdbx_description
1 polymer ?
#
loop_
_entity_poly.entity_id
_entity_poly.type
_entity_poly.pdbx_seq_one_letter_code
_entity_poly.pdbx_strand_id
1 'polypeptide(L)' 'MAVWRIASCVGRLIHIDRNTEDVRRGGFAGVCIDLDLTKPFCSSISLRKVCQHVEYEGLQLICF' A
#
# COMPACT_ATOMS: atom_id res chain seq x y z
N MET A 1 7.12 -2.27 12.10
CA MET A 1 7.84 -1.13 11.46
C MET A 1 8.17 -1.34 9.97
N ALA A 2 8.10 -2.54 9.37
CA ALA A 2 8.42 -2.73 7.95
C ALA A 2 7.35 -2.15 6.98
N VAL A 3 6.07 -2.31 7.32
CA VAL A 3 4.92 -1.81 6.52
C VAL A 3 4.96 -0.30 6.33
N TRP A 4 5.36 0.46 7.35
CA TRP A 4 5.49 1.92 7.25
C TRP A 4 6.50 2.33 6.17
N ARG A 5 7.66 1.66 6.12
CA ARG A 5 8.71 1.93 5.13
C ARG A 5 8.25 1.61 3.72
N ILE A 6 7.52 0.50 3.57
CA ILE A 6 6.89 0.08 2.33
C ILE A 6 5.90 1.14 1.85
N ALA A 7 4.94 1.51 2.69
CA ALA A 7 3.89 2.43 2.31
C ALA A 7 4.43 3.85 2.01
N SER A 8 5.47 4.27 2.74
CA SER A 8 6.16 5.56 2.49
C SER A 8 6.90 5.59 1.14
N CYS A 9 7.23 4.45 0.55
CA CYS A 9 7.78 4.38 -0.81
C CYS A 9 6.68 4.53 -1.88
N VAL A 10 5.43 4.22 -1.57
CA VAL A 10 4.30 4.32 -2.51
C VAL A 10 3.70 5.73 -2.48
N GLY A 11 3.55 6.33 -1.29
CA GLY A 11 2.96 7.65 -1.14
C GLY A 11 3.07 8.20 0.27
N ARG A 12 2.38 9.31 0.54
CA ARG A 12 2.35 9.87 1.90
C ARG A 12 1.38 9.04 2.74
N LEU A 13 1.93 8.28 3.68
CA LEU A 13 1.14 7.46 4.59
C LEU A 13 0.23 8.31 5.49
N ILE A 14 -1.07 8.01 5.46
CA ILE A 14 -2.10 8.64 6.29
C ILE A 14 -2.41 7.73 7.48
N HIS A 15 -2.63 6.44 7.22
CA HIS A 15 -3.02 5.47 8.23
C HIS A 15 -2.47 4.08 7.90
N ILE A 16 -2.11 3.31 8.93
CA ILE A 16 -1.83 1.88 8.80
C ILE A 16 -2.99 1.18 9.47
N ASP A 17 -3.69 0.34 8.73
CA ASP A 17 -4.79 -0.43 9.28
C ASP A 17 -4.24 -1.47 10.26
N ARG A 18 -4.54 -1.28 11.55
CA ARG A 18 -4.03 -2.09 12.66
C ARG A 18 -4.74 -3.43 12.80
N ASN A 19 -5.80 -3.70 12.05
CA ASN A 19 -6.38 -5.05 11.99
C ASN A 19 -5.37 -6.07 11.43
N THR A 20 -4.27 -5.57 10.84
CA THR A 20 -3.10 -6.33 10.39
C THR A 20 -2.03 -6.59 11.47
N GLU A 21 -2.18 -6.10 12.71
CA GLU A 21 -1.20 -6.38 13.79
C GLU A 21 -1.18 -7.86 14.17
N ASP A 22 -2.31 -8.54 14.04
CA ASP A 22 -2.40 -9.99 14.04
C ASP A 22 -2.22 -10.49 12.60
N VAL A 23 -0.96 -10.78 12.22
CA VAL A 23 -0.59 -11.59 11.04
C VAL A 23 -1.13 -13.02 11.21
N ARG A 24 -2.44 -13.17 11.44
CA ARG A 24 -3.09 -14.44 11.80
C ARG A 24 -4.00 -14.95 10.71
N ARG A 25 -4.44 -14.12 9.76
CA ARG A 25 -5.20 -14.56 8.58
C ARG A 25 -5.01 -13.59 7.41
N GLY A 26 -4.20 -13.94 6.40
CA GLY A 26 -4.39 -13.37 5.06
C GLY A 26 -3.14 -13.02 4.25
N GLY A 27 -2.02 -12.61 4.85
CA GLY A 27 -0.79 -12.29 4.11
C GLY A 27 -0.74 -10.90 3.44
N PHE A 28 -1.66 -10.00 3.78
CA PHE A 28 -1.72 -8.63 3.26
C PHE A 28 -1.70 -7.61 4.39
N ALA A 29 -1.28 -6.38 4.10
CA ALA A 29 -1.33 -5.25 5.04
C ALA A 29 -2.09 -4.07 4.42
N GLY A 30 -3.17 -3.64 5.07
CA GLY A 30 -3.96 -2.49 4.66
C GLY A 30 -3.28 -1.18 5.09
N VAL A 31 -3.13 -0.25 4.16
CA VAL A 31 -2.62 1.10 4.44
C VAL A 31 -3.41 2.14 3.65
N CYS A 32 -3.70 3.27 4.29
CA CYS A 32 -4.25 4.44 3.63
C CYS A 32 -3.10 5.40 3.31
N ILE A 33 -2.91 5.69 2.03
CA ILE A 33 -1.88 6.60 1.54
C ILE A 33 -2.53 7.71 0.71
N ASP A 34 -1.99 8.91 0.82
CA ASP A 34 -2.27 10.03 -0.08
C ASP A 34 -1.52 9.78 -1.39
N LEU A 35 -2.28 9.74 -2.49
CA LEU A 35 -1.82 9.39 -3.82
C LEU A 35 -2.08 10.54 -4.79
N ASP A 36 -1.05 10.87 -5.56
CA ASP A 36 -1.14 11.86 -6.63
C ASP A 36 -1.57 11.18 -7.93
N LEU A 37 -2.84 11.37 -8.32
CA LEU A 37 -3.42 10.75 -9.53
C LEU A 37 -2.82 11.30 -10.83
N THR A 38 -2.04 12.38 -10.79
CA THR A 38 -1.32 12.90 -11.96
C THR A 38 -0.08 12.09 -12.31
N LYS A 39 0.36 11.23 -11.38
CA LYS A 39 1.53 10.37 -11.52
C LYS A 39 1.11 8.93 -11.80
N PRO A 40 1.93 8.15 -12.53
CA PRO A 40 1.65 6.74 -12.76
C PRO A 40 1.66 5.96 -11.44
N PHE A 41 0.67 5.08 -11.26
CA PHE A 41 0.56 4.22 -10.08
C PHE A 41 1.60 3.11 -10.10
N CYS A 42 2.17 2.80 -8.93
CA CYS A 42 3.04 1.66 -8.77
C CYS A 42 2.20 0.40 -8.50
N SER A 43 2.18 -0.55 -9.43
CA SER A 43 1.48 -1.84 -9.25
C SER A 43 2.26 -2.83 -8.38
N SER A 44 3.56 -2.62 -8.21
CA SER A 44 4.42 -3.47 -7.37
C SER A 44 5.64 -2.70 -6.91
N ILE A 45 6.15 -3.06 -5.74
CA ILE A 45 7.36 -2.50 -5.16
C ILE A 45 8.36 -3.60 -4.86
N SER A 46 9.63 -3.32 -5.13
CA SER A 46 10.72 -4.25 -4.84
C SER A 46 11.36 -3.88 -3.52
N LEU A 47 11.12 -4.66 -2.46
CA LEU A 47 11.85 -4.53 -1.20
C LEU A 47 12.86 -5.66 -1.06
N ARG A 48 14.15 -5.29 -1.16
CA ARG A 48 15.27 -6.22 -1.11
C ARG A 48 15.16 -7.30 -2.20
N LYS A 49 14.75 -8.52 -1.82
CA LYS A 49 14.58 -9.69 -2.69
C LYS A 49 13.11 -10.08 -2.87
N VAL A 50 12.17 -9.32 -2.30
CA VAL A 50 10.74 -9.62 -2.34
C VAL A 50 10.04 -8.52 -3.12
N CYS A 51 9.34 -8.92 -4.18
CA CYS A 51 8.39 -8.06 -4.88
C CYS A 51 7.06 -8.13 -4.14
N GLN A 52 6.60 -7.00 -3.63
CA GLN A 52 5.28 -6.88 -3.01
C GLN A 52 4.33 -6.29 -4.04
N HIS A 53 3.23 -6.99 -4.30
CA HIS A 53 2.16 -6.45 -5.13
C HIS A 53 1.41 -5.37 -4.36
N VAL A 54 1.05 -4.29 -5.03
CA VAL A 54 0.29 -3.18 -4.45
C VAL A 54 -1.07 -3.15 -5.14
N GLU A 55 -2.10 -3.40 -4.36
CA GLU A 55 -3.49 -3.28 -4.80
C GLU A 55 -4.06 -1.98 -4.23
N TYR A 56 -4.73 -1.21 -5.09
CA TYR A 56 -5.38 0.02 -4.69
C TYR A 56 -6.88 -0.24 -4.63
N GLU A 57 -7.45 -0.14 -3.45
CA GLU A 57 -8.90 -0.21 -3.29
C GLU A 57 -9.54 1.09 -3.77
N GLY A 58 -10.63 0.97 -4.54
CA GLY A 58 -11.46 2.12 -4.92
C GLY A 58 -10.93 3.02 -6.03
N LEU A 59 -9.83 2.67 -6.73
CA LEU A 59 -9.35 3.43 -7.91
C LEU A 59 -10.45 3.65 -8.95
N GLN A 60 -11.28 2.63 -9.17
CA GLN A 60 -12.39 2.67 -10.13
C GLN A 60 -13.51 3.66 -9.74
N LEU A 61 -13.55 4.13 -8.48
CA LEU A 61 -14.52 5.12 -8.02
C LEU A 61 -14.06 6.57 -8.27
N ILE A 62 -12.76 6.77 -8.54
CA ILE A 62 -12.14 8.11 -8.64
C ILE A 62 -11.47 8.38 -9.99
N CYS A 63 -11.15 7.35 -10.78
CA CYS A 63 -10.66 7.49 -12.15
C CYS A 63 -11.80 7.19 -13.14
N PHE A 64 -12.23 8.20 -13.90
CA PHE A 64 -13.26 8.13 -14.96
C PHE A 64 -12.64 8.30 -16.34
#